data_AF-A0A3P8LI20-F1
#
_entry.id   AF-A0A3P8LI20-F1
#
_cell.length_a   1.000
_cell.length_b   1.000
_cell.length_c   1.000
_cell.angle_alpha   90.00
_cell.angle_beta   90.00
_cell.angle_gamma   90.00
#
_symmetry.space_group_name_H-M   'P 1'
#
loop_
_entity.id
_entity.type
_entity.pdbx_description
1 polymer ?
#
loop_
_entity_poly.entity_id
_entity_poly.type
_entity_poly.pdbx_seq_one_letter_code
_entity_poly.pdbx_strand_id
1 'polypeptide(L)'
;MNREDGGNRTFTLVTNNENDIATKICYERLYRINNGIGTNNEYFDWIKKNKHFSQNLKVFNVEYFGTELFNSENDMQNIKQSFFNSLVDNGINIQNIDKDDTNIYYDLLSLMPQKKEKDEIN
;
A
#
# COMPACT_ATOMS: atom_id res chain seq x y z
N MET A 1 -5.71 -22.84 8.60
CA MET A 1 -6.21 -22.97 7.21
C MET A 1 -5.14 -23.46 6.25
N ASN A 2 -4.36 -22.62 5.53
CA ASN A 2 -3.38 -23.12 4.52
C ASN A 2 -2.41 -24.20 5.02
N ARG A 3 -1.99 -24.15 6.30
CA ARG A 3 -1.13 -25.20 6.89
C ARG A 3 -1.86 -26.51 7.21
N GLU A 4 -3.15 -26.43 7.49
CA GLU A 4 -3.98 -27.58 7.87
C GLU A 4 -4.48 -28.32 6.63
N ASP A 5 -4.86 -27.57 5.58
CA ASP A 5 -5.45 -28.14 4.36
C ASP A 5 -4.47 -28.17 3.17
N GLY A 6 -3.23 -27.70 3.34
CA GLY A 6 -2.25 -27.60 2.25
C GLY A 6 -2.61 -26.57 1.18
N GLY A 7 -3.55 -25.67 1.44
CA GLY A 7 -4.02 -24.66 0.50
C GLY A 7 -3.01 -23.53 0.23
N ASN A 8 -3.24 -22.81 -0.87
CA ASN A 8 -2.37 -21.74 -1.37
C ASN A 8 -3.06 -20.36 -1.38
N ARG A 9 -4.00 -20.12 -0.47
CA ARG A 9 -4.77 -18.88 -0.45
C ARG A 9 -3.90 -17.68 -0.12
N THR A 10 -4.11 -16.59 -0.84
CA THR A 10 -3.51 -15.28 -0.59
C THR A 10 -4.56 -14.30 -0.07
N PHE A 11 -4.15 -13.31 0.71
CA PHE A 11 -5.03 -12.24 1.17
C PHE A 11 -4.35 -10.88 0.98
N THR A 12 -5.16 -9.85 0.80
CA THR A 12 -4.75 -8.45 0.86
C THR A 12 -5.53 -7.80 2.00
N LEU A 13 -4.82 -7.15 2.92
CA LEU A 13 -5.43 -6.44 4.04
C LEU A 13 -5.24 -4.94 3.84
N VAL A 14 -6.34 -4.19 3.96
CA VAL A 14 -6.34 -2.73 3.93
C VAL A 14 -6.87 -2.24 5.26
N THR A 15 -6.13 -1.36 5.92
CA THR A 15 -6.50 -0.75 7.19
C THR A 15 -6.12 0.72 7.17
N ASN A 16 -6.94 1.58 7.77
CA ASN A 16 -6.52 2.95 8.04
C ASN A 16 -5.42 2.95 9.12
N ASN A 17 -4.57 3.98 9.14
CA ASN A 17 -3.57 4.18 10.20
C ASN A 17 -4.08 5.16 11.28
N GLU A 18 -5.37 5.11 11.62
CA GLU A 18 -5.92 5.92 12.70
C GLU A 18 -5.25 5.52 14.03
N ASN A 19 -4.75 6.50 14.80
CA ASN A 19 -4.04 6.27 16.05
C ASN A 19 -2.88 5.26 15.94
N ASP A 20 -2.19 5.23 14.80
CA ASP A 20 -1.09 4.29 14.49
C ASP A 20 -1.48 2.81 14.52
N ILE A 21 -2.77 2.47 14.41
CA ILE A 21 -3.23 1.07 14.50
C ILE A 21 -2.69 0.21 13.36
N ALA A 22 -2.60 0.76 12.13
CA ALA A 22 -2.05 0.00 11.00
C ALA A 22 -0.60 -0.39 11.23
N THR A 23 0.23 0.57 11.68
CA THR A 23 1.68 0.38 11.79
C THR A 23 2.07 -0.31 13.10
N LYS A 24 1.67 0.24 14.25
CA LYS A 24 2.11 -0.24 15.57
C LYS A 24 1.45 -1.54 16.00
N ILE A 25 0.25 -1.83 15.50
CA ILE A 25 -0.53 -2.99 15.95
C ILE A 25 -0.69 -4.02 14.83
N CYS A 26 -1.32 -3.64 13.72
CA CYS A 26 -1.69 -4.57 12.66
C CYS A 26 -0.45 -5.13 11.96
N TYR A 27 0.41 -4.24 11.44
CA TYR A 27 1.65 -4.61 10.78
C TYR A 27 2.58 -5.36 11.74
N GLU A 28 2.78 -4.85 12.96
CA GLU A 28 3.61 -5.54 13.97
C GLU A 28 3.15 -6.98 14.22
N ARG A 29 1.83 -7.21 14.33
CA ARG A 29 1.29 -8.55 14.51
C ARG A 29 1.53 -9.45 13.30
N LEU A 30 1.33 -8.94 12.08
CA LEU A 30 1.59 -9.68 10.85
C LEU A 30 3.09 -10.01 10.71
N TYR A 31 3.96 -9.04 11.01
CA TYR A 31 5.41 -9.19 10.99
C TYR A 31 5.86 -10.28 11.95
N ARG A 32 5.40 -10.25 13.20
CA ARG A 32 5.70 -11.28 14.22
C ARG A 32 5.28 -12.68 13.78
N ILE A 33 4.07 -12.83 13.26
CA ILE A 33 3.56 -14.15 12.82
C ILE A 33 4.34 -14.66 11.60
N ASN A 34 4.76 -13.76 10.70
CA ASN A 34 5.48 -14.13 9.49
C ASN A 34 6.96 -14.45 9.73
N ASN A 35 7.65 -13.60 10.50
CA ASN A 35 9.09 -13.68 10.72
C ASN A 35 9.49 -14.39 12.02
N GLY A 36 8.58 -14.51 12.97
CA GLY A 36 8.83 -15.15 14.26
C GLY A 36 9.54 -14.28 15.29
N ILE A 37 9.79 -13.01 14.97
CA ILE A 37 10.36 -11.98 15.84
C ILE A 37 9.60 -10.67 15.63
N GLY A 38 9.64 -9.77 16.61
CA GLY A 38 9.10 -8.42 16.42
C GLY A 38 10.03 -7.51 15.62
N THR A 39 9.51 -6.34 15.24
CA THR A 39 10.27 -5.38 14.40
C THR A 39 11.51 -4.80 15.09
N ASN A 40 11.58 -4.87 16.43
CA ASN A 40 12.74 -4.46 17.22
C ASN A 40 13.57 -5.67 17.69
N ASN A 41 13.50 -6.80 16.98
CA ASN A 41 14.16 -8.07 17.33
C ASN A 41 13.74 -8.65 18.69
N GLU A 42 12.54 -8.30 19.18
CA GLU A 42 12.01 -8.86 20.41
C GLU A 42 11.45 -10.28 20.21
N TYR A 43 11.67 -11.13 21.21
CA TYR A 43 11.08 -12.46 21.30
C TYR A 43 9.72 -12.39 22.01
N PHE A 44 8.80 -13.27 21.61
CA PHE A 44 7.46 -13.35 22.19
C PHE A 44 7.02 -14.80 22.36
N ASP A 45 6.25 -15.10 23.41
CA ASP A 45 5.99 -16.48 23.84
C ASP A 45 5.29 -17.36 22.81
N TRP A 46 4.48 -16.77 21.92
CA TRP A 46 3.77 -17.53 20.89
C TRP A 46 4.73 -18.30 19.97
N ILE A 47 5.93 -17.77 19.68
CA ILE A 47 6.90 -18.47 18.82
C ILE A 47 7.49 -19.72 19.46
N LYS A 48 7.48 -19.83 20.80
CA LYS A 48 7.96 -21.02 21.52
C LYS A 48 7.12 -22.26 21.22
N LYS A 49 5.86 -22.06 20.81
CA LYS A 49 4.87 -23.12 20.56
C LYS A 49 4.43 -23.20 19.10
N ASN A 50 4.92 -22.31 18.24
CA ASN A 50 4.45 -22.18 16.86
C ASN A 50 5.61 -21.95 15.90
N LYS A 51 5.50 -22.47 14.67
CA LYS A 51 6.39 -22.11 13.58
C LYS A 51 5.88 -20.82 12.91
N HIS A 52 6.76 -19.87 12.61
CA HIS A 52 6.41 -18.68 11.82
C HIS A 52 6.13 -19.02 10.35
N PHE A 53 5.41 -18.16 9.62
CA PHE A 53 4.91 -18.47 8.27
C PHE A 53 5.97 -18.44 7.17
N SER A 54 7.01 -17.61 7.32
CA SER A 54 8.10 -17.48 6.34
C SER A 54 7.60 -17.20 4.92
N GLN A 55 6.55 -16.40 4.77
CA GLN A 55 6.00 -16.01 3.48
C GLN A 55 6.49 -14.61 3.08
N ASN A 56 6.30 -14.26 1.81
CA ASN A 56 6.54 -12.90 1.35
C ASN A 56 5.46 -11.97 1.93
N LEU A 57 5.86 -11.00 2.77
CA LEU A 57 4.99 -9.97 3.33
C LEU A 57 5.34 -8.65 2.65
N LYS A 58 4.46 -8.18 1.77
CA LYS A 58 4.58 -6.87 1.12
C LYS A 58 3.65 -5.86 1.80
N VAL A 59 4.17 -4.67 2.08
CA VAL A 59 3.42 -3.59 2.74
C VAL A 59 3.55 -2.33 1.91
N PHE A 60 2.43 -1.65 1.71
CA PHE A 60 2.34 -0.41 0.94
C PHE A 60 1.63 0.63 1.78
N ASN A 61 2.17 1.85 1.81
CA ASN A 61 1.45 3.00 2.33
C ASN A 61 0.64 3.60 1.19
N VAL A 62 -0.63 3.91 1.47
CA VAL A 62 -1.50 4.59 0.52
C VAL A 62 -1.65 6.03 0.98
N GLU A 63 -1.12 6.95 0.20
CA GLU A 63 -1.24 8.39 0.41
C GLU A 63 -2.24 8.97 -0.58
N TYR A 64 -3.09 9.88 -0.10
CA TYR A 64 -4.06 10.59 -0.92
C TYR A 64 -3.55 11.99 -1.16
N PHE A 65 -3.43 12.36 -2.43
CA PHE A 65 -3.09 13.72 -2.84
C PHE A 65 -4.33 14.39 -3.40
N GLY A 66 -4.63 15.60 -2.93
CA GLY A 66 -5.64 16.43 -3.57
C GLY A 66 -5.16 16.80 -4.97
N THR A 67 -5.94 16.47 -5.99
CA THR A 67 -5.65 16.83 -7.39
C THR A 67 -6.22 18.19 -7.77
N GLU A 68 -6.61 19.01 -6.78
CA GLU A 68 -7.07 20.37 -6.97
C GLU A 68 -5.94 21.17 -7.64
N LEU A 69 -6.12 21.42 -8.94
CA LEU A 69 -5.27 22.33 -9.68
C LEU A 69 -5.24 23.66 -8.91
N PHE A 70 -4.05 24.24 -8.73
CA PHE A 70 -3.82 25.64 -8.37
C PHE A 70 -3.58 26.03 -6.89
N ASN A 71 -3.47 25.10 -5.92
CA ASN A 71 -3.19 25.53 -4.53
C ASN A 71 -1.70 25.79 -4.23
N SER A 72 -0.74 25.11 -4.88
CA SER A 72 0.68 25.52 -4.93
C SER A 72 1.48 24.77 -6.00
N GLU A 73 2.50 25.40 -6.60
CA GLU A 73 3.44 24.72 -7.52
C GLU A 73 4.16 23.52 -6.88
N ASN A 74 4.32 23.56 -5.55
CA ASN A 74 5.06 22.54 -4.78
C ASN A 74 4.30 21.20 -4.72
N ASP A 75 2.97 21.25 -4.62
CA ASP A 75 2.13 20.05 -4.50
C ASP A 75 2.14 19.24 -5.80
N MET A 76 2.16 19.90 -6.95
CA MET A 76 2.19 19.23 -8.26
C MET A 76 3.52 18.52 -8.51
N GLN A 77 4.64 19.11 -8.08
CA GLN A 77 5.95 18.46 -8.14
C GLN A 77 6.01 17.24 -7.21
N ASN A 78 5.44 17.34 -6.01
CA ASN A 78 5.36 16.22 -5.07
C ASN A 78 4.51 15.06 -5.63
N ILE A 79 3.35 15.36 -6.22
CA ILE A 79 2.49 14.36 -6.87
C ILE A 79 3.23 13.66 -8.02
N LYS A 80 3.89 14.44 -8.89
CA LYS A 80 4.70 13.92 -10.00
C LYS A 80 5.80 12.99 -9.48
N GLN A 81 6.53 13.41 -8.46
CA GLN A 81 7.61 12.62 -7.87
C GLN A 81 7.08 11.33 -7.24
N SER A 82 5.98 11.39 -6.48
CA SER A 82 5.33 10.22 -5.87
C SER A 82 4.84 9.23 -6.93
N PHE A 83 4.28 9.72 -8.04
CA PHE A 83 3.87 8.88 -9.17
C PHE A 83 5.07 8.13 -9.78
N PHE A 84 6.17 8.83 -10.08
CA PHE A 84 7.37 8.17 -10.62
C PHE A 84 8.01 7.18 -9.63
N ASN A 85 8.04 7.51 -8.33
CA ASN A 85 8.54 6.60 -7.30
C ASN A 85 7.70 5.31 -7.27
N SER A 86 6.37 5.43 -7.32
CA SER A 86 5.46 4.27 -7.38
C SER A 86 5.73 3.38 -8.59
N LEU A 87 5.96 3.96 -9.78
CA LEU A 87 6.31 3.20 -10.97
C LEU A 87 7.61 2.41 -10.78
N VAL A 88 8.65 3.05 -10.23
CA VAL A 88 9.95 2.42 -9.95
C VAL A 88 9.82 1.32 -8.89
N ASP A 89 9.10 1.56 -7.80
CA ASP A 89 8.86 0.60 -6.72
C ASP A 89 8.12 -0.65 -7.21
N ASN A 90 7.28 -0.49 -8.24
CA ASN A 90 6.59 -1.57 -8.93
C ASN A 90 7.39 -2.19 -10.10
N GLY A 91 8.64 -1.78 -10.30
CA GLY A 91 9.56 -2.35 -11.28
C GLY A 91 9.33 -1.87 -12.72
N ILE A 92 8.65 -0.73 -12.91
CA ILE A 92 8.38 -0.15 -14.23
C ILE A 92 9.56 0.72 -14.65
N ASN A 93 10.08 0.51 -15.87
CA ASN A 93 11.15 1.33 -16.43
C ASN A 93 10.62 2.69 -16.90
N ILE A 94 11.05 3.76 -16.23
CA ILE A 94 10.60 5.14 -16.49
C ILE A 94 11.35 5.85 -17.62
N GLN A 95 12.35 5.21 -18.26
CA GLN A 95 13.16 5.86 -19.32
C GLN A 95 12.34 6.30 -20.53
N ASN A 96 11.28 5.56 -20.87
CA ASN A 96 10.44 5.81 -22.03
C ASN A 96 9.10 6.50 -21.67
N ILE A 97 8.93 6.92 -20.42
CA ILE A 97 7.71 7.60 -20.00
C ILE A 97 7.85 9.07 -20.35
N ASP A 98 6.83 9.61 -21.02
CA ASP A 98 6.73 11.02 -21.30
C ASP A 98 6.70 11.81 -19.98
N LYS A 99 7.58 12.80 -19.87
CA LYS A 99 7.77 13.61 -18.66
C LYS A 99 7.04 14.94 -18.73
N ASP A 100 6.29 15.19 -19.81
CA ASP A 100 5.43 16.35 -19.95
C ASP A 100 4.38 16.40 -18.82
N ASP A 101 4.31 17.55 -18.15
CA ASP A 101 3.45 17.74 -16.98
C ASP A 101 1.96 17.57 -17.31
N THR A 102 1.55 17.95 -18.53
CA THR A 102 0.16 17.88 -18.98
C THR A 102 -0.27 16.43 -19.18
N ASN A 103 0.59 15.63 -19.83
CA ASN A 103 0.30 14.21 -20.09
C ASN A 103 0.25 13.40 -18.78
N ILE A 104 1.19 13.64 -17.86
CA ILE A 104 1.16 13.03 -16.53
C ILE A 104 -0.13 13.39 -15.80
N TYR A 105 -0.59 14.63 -15.90
CA TYR A 105 -1.84 15.06 -15.27
C TYR A 105 -3.06 14.36 -15.86
N TYR A 106 -3.15 14.20 -17.18
CA TYR A 106 -4.22 13.44 -17.81
C TYR A 106 -4.21 11.96 -17.39
N ASP A 107 -3.04 11.35 -17.29
CA ASP A 107 -2.90 9.99 -16.79
C ASP A 107 -3.40 9.90 -15.35
N LEU A 108 -3.02 10.82 -14.47
CA LEU A 108 -3.50 10.87 -13.08
C LEU A 108 -5.01 11.08 -12.97
N LEU A 109 -5.60 11.95 -13.80
CA LEU A 109 -7.05 12.13 -13.85
C LEU A 109 -7.77 10.85 -14.32
N SER A 110 -7.18 10.09 -15.24
CA SER A 110 -7.75 8.82 -15.69
C SER A 110 -7.81 7.76 -14.59
N LEU A 111 -6.94 7.88 -13.57
CA LEU A 111 -6.90 7.02 -12.40
C LEU A 111 -7.90 7.44 -11.32
N MET A 112 -8.54 8.60 -11.43
CA MET A 112 -9.53 9.01 -10.45
C MET A 112 -10.68 8.00 -10.44
N PRO A 113 -11.13 7.58 -9.24
CA PRO A 113 -12.23 6.64 -9.13
C PRO A 113 -13.45 7.24 -9.82
N GLN A 114 -14.06 6.47 -10.72
CA GLN A 114 -15.31 6.88 -11.35
C GLN A 114 -16.34 7.10 -10.25
N LYS A 115 -16.98 8.29 -10.26
CA LYS A 115 -18.08 8.56 -9.32
C LYS A 115 -19.11 7.46 -9.54
N LYS A 116 -19.41 6.70 -8.49
CA LYS A 116 -20.60 5.85 -8.51
C LYS A 116 -21.77 6.79 -8.79
N GLU A 117 -22.48 6.57 -9.89
CA GLU A 117 -23.82 7.13 -10.03
C GLU A 117 -24.55 6.78 -8.75
N LYS A 118 -25.18 7.78 -8.11
CA LYS A 118 -26.06 7.49 -6.99
C LYS A 118 -27.10 6.54 -7.56
N ASP A 119 -27.11 5.30 -7.09
CA ASP A 119 -28.25 4.42 -7.32
C ASP A 119 -29.47 5.20 -6.84
N GLU A 120 -30.29 5.67 -7.79
CA GLU A 120 -31.60 6.22 -7.47
C GLU A 120 -32.40 5.08 -6.84
N ILE A 121 -32.44 5.07 -5.52
CA ILE A 121 -33.33 4.21 -4.76
C ILE A 121 -34.75 4.71 -5.05
N ASN A 122 -35.42 4.03 -5.99
CA ASN A 122 -36.87 4.05 -6.15
C ASN A 122 -37.54 3.19 -5.06
#